data_AF-A0A7Y6L5Z9-F1
#
_entry.id   AF-A0A7Y6L5Z9-F1
#
_cell.length_a   1.000
_cell.length_b   1.000
_cell.length_c   1.000
_cell.angle_alpha   90.00
_cell.angle_beta   90.00
_cell.angle_gamma   90.00
#
_symmetry.space_group_name_H-M   'P 1'
#
loop_
_entity.id
_entity.type
_entity.pdbx_description
1 polymer ?
#
loop_
_entity_poly.entity_id
_entity_poly.type
_entity_poly.pdbx_seq_one_letter_code
_entity_poly.pdbx_strand_id
1 'polypeptide(L)'
;MQAHITPADGRAGVAKSGVKPTANPSVMICMDPPRYGFASLPADEHVNAFRVLVSVFTVADTRRRKTYCKGTCGHAWHNLTAETEHP
;
A
#
# COMPACT_ATOMS: atom_id res chain seq x y z
N MET A 1 4.59 -8.82 -13.34
CA MET A 1 3.71 -7.63 -13.50
C MET A 1 3.51 -6.96 -12.14
N GLN A 2 3.77 -5.66 -12.04
CA GLN A 2 3.61 -4.84 -10.82
C GLN A 2 2.14 -4.45 -10.62
N ALA A 3 1.68 -4.34 -9.37
CA ALA A 3 0.35 -3.82 -9.06
C ALA A 3 0.39 -2.29 -9.17
N HIS A 4 -0.08 -1.73 -10.29
CA HIS A 4 -0.34 -0.29 -10.33
C HIS A 4 -1.45 0.04 -9.32
N ILE A 5 -1.22 1.03 -8.46
CA ILE A 5 -2.23 1.51 -7.49
C ILE A 5 -3.39 2.11 -8.26
N THR A 6 -4.60 1.75 -7.86
CA THR A 6 -5.83 2.41 -8.28
C THR A 6 -6.35 3.34 -7.17
N PRO A 7 -7.22 4.31 -7.47
CA PRO A 7 -7.87 5.12 -6.44
C PRO A 7 -8.65 4.28 -5.40
N ALA A 8 -9.16 3.10 -5.80
CA ALA A 8 -9.82 2.18 -4.89
C ALA A 8 -8.84 1.54 -3.89
N ASP A 9 -7.64 1.16 -4.33
CA ASP A 9 -6.59 0.68 -3.42
C ASP A 9 -6.15 1.78 -2.47
N GLY A 10 -6.05 3.03 -2.97
CA GLY A 10 -5.78 4.22 -2.16
C GLY A 10 -6.75 4.38 -1.01
N ARG A 11 -8.07 4.41 -1.29
CA ARG A 11 -9.11 4.53 -0.26
C ARG A 11 -9.08 3.37 0.74
N ALA A 12 -8.97 2.14 0.25
CA ALA A 12 -8.95 0.96 1.11
C ALA A 12 -7.69 0.88 1.98
N GLY A 13 -6.53 1.30 1.46
CA GLY A 13 -5.28 1.38 2.22
C GLY A 13 -5.29 2.50 3.25
N VAL A 14 -5.81 3.69 2.91
CA VAL A 14 -5.98 4.79 3.88
C VAL A 14 -6.85 4.34 5.06
N ALA A 15 -7.98 3.68 4.82
CA ALA A 15 -8.85 3.16 5.87
C ALA A 15 -8.16 2.18 6.84
N LYS A 16 -7.10 1.49 6.39
CA LYS A 16 -6.33 0.51 7.19
C LYS A 16 -5.02 1.06 7.76
N SER A 17 -4.62 2.26 7.36
CA SER A 17 -3.31 2.84 7.72
C SER A 17 -3.25 3.39 9.15
N GLY A 18 -4.40 3.67 9.75
CA GLY A 18 -4.52 4.42 11.00
C GLY A 18 -4.07 5.88 10.90
N VAL A 19 -3.96 6.42 9.67
CA VAL A 19 -3.69 7.83 9.38
C VAL A 19 -5.01 8.51 9.05
N LYS A 20 -5.17 9.78 9.46
CA LYS A 20 -6.37 10.56 9.16
C LYS A 20 -6.59 10.64 7.64
N PRO A 21 -7.83 10.46 7.14
CA PRO A 21 -8.13 10.61 5.71
C PRO A 21 -7.80 11.98 5.14
N THR A 22 -7.73 13.00 6.00
CA THR A 22 -7.43 14.39 5.64
C THR A 22 -5.93 14.73 5.68
N ALA A 23 -5.05 13.83 6.14
CA ALA A 23 -3.62 14.06 6.06
C ALA A 23 -3.18 14.12 4.58
N ASN A 24 -2.23 14.98 4.23
CA ASN A 24 -1.80 15.14 2.84
C ASN A 24 -1.47 13.82 2.14
N PRO A 25 -0.71 12.85 2.74
CA PRO A 25 -0.44 11.60 2.07
C PRO A 25 -1.69 10.76 1.78
N SER A 26 -2.69 10.80 2.67
CA SER A 26 -3.98 10.12 2.48
C SER A 26 -4.76 10.71 1.31
N VAL A 27 -4.78 12.05 1.21
CA VAL A 27 -5.45 12.74 0.11
C VAL A 27 -4.74 12.45 -1.22
N MET A 28 -3.41 12.58 -1.25
CA MET A 28 -2.59 12.38 -2.45
C MET A 28 -2.76 11.00 -3.08
N ILE A 29 -2.79 9.94 -2.26
CA ILE A 29 -2.90 8.56 -2.76
C ILE A 29 -4.32 8.20 -3.23
N CYS A 30 -5.33 8.96 -2.79
CA CYS A 30 -6.74 8.76 -3.16
C CYS A 30 -7.16 9.56 -4.40
N MET A 31 -6.30 10.46 -4.90
CA MET A 31 -6.55 11.20 -6.14
C MET A 31 -6.59 10.28 -7.37
N ASP A 32 -7.13 10.79 -8.47
CA ASP A 32 -7.15 10.11 -9.77
C ASP A 32 -6.48 10.98 -10.85
N PRO A 33 -5.24 10.66 -11.29
CA PRO A 33 -4.40 9.55 -10.82
C PRO A 33 -3.78 9.83 -9.43
N PRO A 34 -3.35 8.78 -8.70
CA PRO A 34 -2.62 8.96 -7.45
C PRO A 34 -1.35 9.79 -7.63
N ARG A 35 -1.04 10.65 -6.65
CA ARG A 35 0.17 11.49 -6.66
C ARG A 35 1.27 10.88 -5.79
N TYR A 36 2.51 10.92 -6.28
CA TYR A 36 3.65 10.20 -5.67
C TYR A 36 4.74 11.09 -5.05
N GLY A 37 4.54 12.42 -5.01
CA GLY A 37 5.51 13.40 -4.48
C GLY A 37 5.70 13.39 -2.96
N PHE A 38 5.67 12.22 -2.31
CA PHE A 38 5.73 12.07 -0.85
C PHE A 38 7.06 12.55 -0.26
N ALA A 39 8.16 12.48 -1.01
CA ALA A 39 9.48 12.95 -0.58
C ALA A 39 9.57 14.48 -0.47
N SER A 40 8.62 15.21 -1.06
CA SER A 40 8.52 16.67 -0.99
C SER A 40 7.59 17.14 0.12
N LEU A 41 7.00 16.23 0.89
CA LEU A 41 6.17 16.59 2.04
C LEU A 41 7.04 17.16 3.18
N PRO A 42 6.46 17.97 4.06
CA PRO A 42 7.08 18.31 5.33
C PRO A 42 7.55 17.04 6.09
N ALA A 43 8.70 17.14 6.76
CA ALA A 43 9.35 15.98 7.38
C ALA A 43 8.46 15.29 8.45
N ASP A 44 7.63 16.05 9.14
CA ASP A 44 6.65 15.58 10.12
C ASP A 44 5.51 14.77 9.50
N GLU A 45 5.32 14.82 8.17
CA GLU A 45 4.36 13.98 7.47
C GLU A 45 4.95 12.67 6.93
N HIS A 46 6.26 12.48 6.97
CA HIS A 46 6.90 11.27 6.43
C HIS A 46 6.43 9.99 7.12
N VAL A 47 6.19 10.04 8.44
CA VAL A 47 5.66 8.88 9.19
C VAL A 47 4.26 8.51 8.69
N ASN A 48 3.41 9.52 8.44
CA ASN A 48 2.08 9.29 7.89
C ASN A 48 2.15 8.78 6.45
N ALA A 49 3.03 9.35 5.63
CA ALA A 49 3.24 8.92 4.25
C ALA A 49 3.69 7.45 4.19
N PHE A 50 4.66 7.06 5.02
CA PHE A 50 5.14 5.68 5.11
C PHE A 50 4.01 4.71 5.48
N ARG A 51 3.24 5.02 6.52
CA ARG A 51 2.10 4.19 6.96
C ARG A 51 1.04 4.04 5.88
N VAL A 52 0.70 5.13 5.19
CA VAL A 52 -0.25 5.11 4.06
C VAL A 52 0.28 4.24 2.92
N LEU A 53 1.54 4.43 2.51
CA LEU A 53 2.16 3.68 1.42
C LEU A 53 2.20 2.19 1.70
N VAL A 54 2.68 1.77 2.87
CA VAL A 54 2.73 0.35 3.26
C VAL A 54 1.34 -0.29 3.22
N SER A 55 0.33 0.40 3.75
CA SER A 55 -1.05 -0.09 3.76
C SER A 55 -1.65 -0.20 2.35
N VAL A 56 -1.49 0.84 1.52
CA VAL A 56 -2.00 0.86 0.14
C VAL A 56 -1.29 -0.20 -0.72
N PHE A 57 0.02 -0.36 -0.59
CA PHE A 57 0.77 -1.40 -1.30
C PHE A 57 0.33 -2.80 -0.88
N THR A 58 0.01 -3.02 0.41
CA THR A 58 -0.54 -4.29 0.88
C THR A 58 -1.89 -4.61 0.22
N VAL A 59 -2.77 -3.61 0.08
CA VAL A 59 -4.05 -3.77 -0.61
C VAL A 59 -3.85 -4.05 -2.10
N ALA A 60 -3.04 -3.25 -2.78
CA ALA A 60 -2.76 -3.40 -4.21
C ALA A 60 -2.10 -4.76 -4.51
N ASP A 61 -1.16 -5.20 -3.67
CA ASP A 61 -0.53 -6.52 -3.80
C ASP A 61 -1.54 -7.65 -3.58
N THR A 62 -2.40 -7.54 -2.56
CA THR A 62 -3.47 -8.52 -2.31
C THR A 62 -4.42 -8.64 -3.50
N ARG A 63 -4.83 -7.52 -4.09
CA ARG A 63 -5.66 -7.51 -5.32
C ARG A 63 -4.92 -8.22 -6.45
N ARG A 64 -3.66 -7.85 -6.69
CA ARG A 64 -2.83 -8.46 -7.75
C ARG A 64 -2.67 -9.96 -7.55
N ARG A 65 -2.46 -10.43 -6.31
CA ARG A 65 -2.37 -11.87 -5.98
C ARG A 65 -3.68 -12.60 -6.32
N LYS A 66 -4.83 -12.00 -6.02
CA LYS A 66 -6.14 -12.58 -6.31
C LYS A 66 -6.50 -12.57 -7.80
N THR A 67 -6.05 -11.57 -8.56
CA THR A 67 -6.47 -11.39 -9.97
C THR A 67 -5.50 -12.00 -10.98
N TYR A 68 -4.19 -11.79 -10.80
CA TYR A 68 -3.17 -12.20 -11.78
C TYR A 68 -2.40 -13.43 -11.34
N CYS A 69 -2.01 -13.48 -10.07
CA CYS A 69 -1.19 -14.58 -9.56
C CYS A 69 -2.03 -15.85 -9.39
N LYS A 70 -3.20 -15.78 -8.76
CA LYS A 70 -4.11 -16.92 -8.52
C LYS A 70 -3.41 -18.20 -8.03
N GLY A 71 -2.33 -18.06 -7.25
CA GLY A 71 -1.54 -19.20 -6.73
C GLY A 71 -0.48 -19.76 -7.69
N THR A 72 -0.28 -19.18 -8.87
CA THR A 72 0.71 -19.64 -9.86
C THR A 72 2.06 -18.90 -9.79
N CYS A 73 2.22 -17.92 -8.91
CA CYS A 73 3.51 -17.24 -8.77
C CYS A 73 4.54 -18.13 -8.06
N GLY A 74 5.60 -18.49 -8.77
CA GLY A 74 6.77 -19.19 -8.22
C GLY A 74 7.83 -18.27 -7.60
N HIS A 75 7.56 -16.97 -7.44
CA HIS A 75 8.58 -16.05 -6.92
C HIS A 75 8.82 -16.26 -5.41
N ALA A 76 10.09 -16.40 -5.02
CA ALA A 76 10.46 -16.62 -3.62
C ALA A 76 9.90 -15.56 -2.65
N TRP A 77 9.89 -14.28 -3.05
CA TRP A 77 9.38 -13.17 -2.24
C TRP A 77 7.85 -13.15 -2.06
N HIS A 78 7.10 -13.99 -2.79
CA HIS A 78 5.68 -14.22 -2.54
C HIS A 78 5.39 -15.39 -1.61
N ASN A 79 6.34 -16.30 -1.49
CA ASN A 79 6.24 -17.53 -0.72
C ASN A 79 7.15 -17.47 0.52
N LEU A 80 7.30 -16.27 1.10
CA LEU A 80 7.95 -16.12 2.39
C LEU A 80 7.09 -16.87 3.41
N THR A 81 7.67 -17.87 4.05
CA THR A 81 7.05 -18.53 5.19
C THR A 81 6.84 -17.48 6.27
N ALA A 82 5.63 -17.39 6.82
CA ALA A 82 5.45 -16.63 8.05
C ALA A 82 6.33 -17.33 9.09
N GLU A 83 7.45 -16.72 9.46
CA GLU A 83 8.15 -17.14 10.68
C GLU A 83 7.13 -16.95 11.80
N THR A 84 6.66 -18.06 12.35
CA THR A 84 5.93 -18.06 13.59
C THR A 84 6.90 -17.51 14.63
N GLU A 85 6.67 -16.27 15.07
CA GLU A 85 7.30 -15.76 16.29
C GLU A 85 6.96 -16.78 17.38
N HIS A 86 7.98 -17.57 17.77
CA HIS A 86 7.88 -18.46 18.91
C HIS A 86 7.80 -17.59 20.17
N PRO A 87 6.88 -17.91 21.10
CA PRO A 87 6.63 -17.10 22.29
C PRO A 87 7.83 -17.00 23.23
#